data_AF-A0A963EIG0-F1
#
_entry.id   AF-A0A963EIG0-F1
#
_cell.length_a   1.000
_cell.length_b   1.000
_cell.length_c   1.000
_cell.angle_alpha   90.00
_cell.angle_beta   90.00
_cell.angle_gamma   90.00
#
_symmetry.space_group_name_H-M   'P 1'
#
loop_
_entity.id
_entity.type
_entity.pdbx_description
1 polymer ?
#
loop_
_entity_poly.entity_id
_entity_poly.type
_entity_poly.pdbx_seq_one_letter_code
_entity_poly.pdbx_strand_id
1 'polypeptide(L)'
;MTRSRIKTLLRYFVSFGLIGWLVAGLDLQELDDGLRRAELKWLLLAHLLTPAALAFSVWKWRLLLEAHGHSLSRRSLWGFYLLGKLASNFMPSNVGGDFIRVALASRALGPSSWPAVTGSILVER
;
A
#
# COMPACT_ATOMS: atom_id res chain seq x y z
N MET A 1 26.56 13.40 22.09
CA MET A 1 25.67 13.27 20.91
C MET A 1 24.46 12.42 21.28
N THR A 2 23.25 12.96 21.17
CA THR A 2 22.00 12.32 21.60
C THR A 2 21.75 11.02 20.83
N ARG A 3 21.41 9.91 21.51
CA ARG A 3 21.16 8.57 20.93
C ARG A 3 20.28 8.56 19.67
N SER A 4 19.39 9.54 19.53
CA SER A 4 18.53 9.77 18.35
C SER A 4 19.34 10.11 17.07
N ARG A 5 20.40 10.91 17.16
CA ARG A 5 21.20 11.30 15.99
C ARG A 5 22.00 10.13 15.41
N ILE A 6 22.51 9.25 16.27
CA ILE A 6 23.25 8.04 15.86
C ILE A 6 22.33 7.08 15.11
N LYS A 7 21.11 6.85 15.60
CA LYS A 7 20.11 6.01 14.90
C LYS A 7 19.75 6.56 13.53
N THR A 8 19.57 7.88 13.42
CA THR A 8 19.25 8.53 12.13
C THR A 8 20.41 8.44 11.15
N LEU A 9 21.65 8.68 11.60
CA LEU A 9 22.85 8.53 10.76
C LEU A 9 23.05 7.09 10.29
N LEU A 10 22.88 6.12 11.18
CA LEU A 10 22.95 4.70 10.83
C LEU A 10 21.87 4.33 9.81
N ARG A 11 20.63 4.83 9.98
CA ARG A 11 19.55 4.61 9.01
C ARG A 11 19.90 5.14 7.63
N TYR A 12 20.44 6.36 7.55
CA TYR A 12 20.90 6.91 6.27
C TYR A 12 22.05 6.09 5.69
N PHE A 13 23.06 5.73 6.48
CA PHE A 13 24.19 4.93 6.02
C PHE A 13 23.74 3.58 5.46
N VAL A 14 22.85 2.88 6.15
CA VAL A 14 22.30 1.59 5.68
C VAL A 14 21.44 1.80 4.43
N SER A 15 20.58 2.83 4.40
CA SER A 15 19.72 3.08 3.23
C SER A 15 20.55 3.44 1.99
N PHE A 16 21.47 4.39 2.11
CA PHE A 16 22.36 4.78 1.01
C PHE A 16 23.35 3.68 0.63
N GLY A 17 23.83 2.90 1.61
CA GLY A 17 24.70 1.75 1.36
C GLY A 17 23.98 0.65 0.57
N LEU A 18 22.73 0.34 0.92
CA LEU A 18 21.91 -0.63 0.18
C LEU A 18 21.56 -0.12 -1.22
N ILE A 19 21.16 1.15 -1.36
CA ILE A 19 20.87 1.75 -2.67
C ILE A 19 22.15 1.76 -3.53
N GLY A 20 23.28 2.17 -2.96
CA GLY A 20 24.57 2.19 -3.65
C GLY A 20 25.02 0.80 -4.07
N TRP A 21 24.85 -0.21 -3.21
CA TRP A 21 25.13 -1.61 -3.54
C TRP A 21 24.23 -2.15 -4.66
N LEU A 22 22.93 -1.84 -4.61
CA LEU A 22 21.98 -2.21 -5.66
C LEU A 22 22.36 -1.56 -7.00
N VAL A 23 22.67 -0.27 -6.98
CA VAL A 23 23.09 0.48 -8.18
C VAL A 23 24.44 0.01 -8.71
N ALA A 24 25.38 -0.38 -7.85
CA ALA A 24 26.66 -0.91 -8.26
C ALA A 24 26.55 -2.27 -8.98
N GLY A 25 25.47 -3.02 -8.72
CA GLY A 25 25.16 -4.27 -9.43
C GLY A 25 24.32 -4.10 -10.70
N LEU A 26 23.88 -2.87 -11.02
CA LEU A 26 23.11 -2.60 -12.23
C LEU A 26 24.06 -2.32 -13.40
N ASP A 27 23.83 -2.99 -14.52
CA ASP A 27 24.39 -2.56 -15.79
C ASP A 27 23.59 -1.35 -16.30
N LEU A 28 24.22 -0.17 -16.29
CA LEU A 28 23.61 1.07 -16.75
C LEU A 28 23.26 1.03 -18.24
N GLN A 29 23.93 0.19 -19.04
CA GLN A 29 23.59 -0.01 -20.45
C GLN A 29 22.31 -0.83 -20.58
N GLU A 30 22.16 -1.92 -19.81
CA GLU A 30 20.92 -2.70 -19.79
C GLU A 30 19.72 -1.85 -19.32
N LEU A 31 19.96 -0.95 -18.36
CA LEU A 31 18.94 0.01 -17.91
C LEU A 31 18.53 1.00 -19.00
N ASP A 32 19.48 1.61 -19.73
CA ASP A 32 19.17 2.54 -20.83
C ASP A 32 18.45 1.83 -21.97
N ASP A 33 18.90 0.63 -22.33
CA ASP A 33 18.24 -0.22 -23.32
C ASP A 33 16.81 -0.59 -22.90
N GLY A 34 16.60 -0.96 -21.64
CA GLY A 34 15.29 -1.25 -21.09
C GLY A 34 14.36 -0.04 -21.14
N LEU A 35 14.87 1.15 -20.82
CA LEU A 35 14.10 2.40 -20.88
C LEU A 35 13.75 2.81 -22.31
N ARG A 36 14.66 2.61 -23.27
CA ARG A 36 14.39 2.88 -24.70
C ARG A 36 13.39 1.91 -25.31
N ARG A 37 13.39 0.65 -24.87
CA ARG A 37 12.43 -0.37 -25.30
C ARG A 37 11.09 -0.25 -24.58
N ALA A 38 11.01 0.51 -23.49
CA ALA A 38 9.77 0.69 -22.75
C ALA A 38 8.74 1.45 -23.61
N GLU A 39 7.70 0.75 -24.06
CA GLU A 39 6.63 1.40 -24.81
C GLU A 39 5.75 2.21 -23.86
N LEU A 40 5.60 3.51 -24.14
CA LEU A 40 4.76 4.43 -23.37
C LEU A 40 3.31 3.91 -23.21
N LYS A 41 2.81 3.18 -24.20
CA LYS A 41 1.48 2.54 -24.15
C LYS A 41 1.33 1.61 -22.95
N TRP A 42 2.30 0.74 -22.69
CA TRP A 42 2.24 -0.20 -21.57
C TRP A 42 2.41 0.52 -20.23
N LEU A 43 3.25 1.56 -20.16
CA LEU A 43 3.41 2.38 -18.97
C LEU A 43 2.10 3.11 -18.62
N LEU A 44 1.46 3.73 -19.61
CA LEU A 44 0.16 4.38 -19.42
C LEU A 44 -0.92 3.37 -19.04
N LEU A 45 -0.94 2.20 -19.68
CA LEU A 45 -1.90 1.15 -19.34
C LEU A 45 -1.72 0.68 -17.89
N ALA A 46 -0.48 0.42 -17.45
CA ALA A 46 -0.20 0.05 -16.07
C ALA A 46 -0.58 1.17 -15.08
N HIS A 47 -0.31 2.43 -15.43
CA HIS A 47 -0.67 3.59 -14.63
C HIS A 47 -2.18 3.75 -14.48
N LEU A 48 -2.98 3.41 -15.50
CA LEU A 48 -4.44 3.47 -15.46
C LEU A 48 -5.06 2.23 -14.80
N LEU A 49 -4.52 1.03 -15.07
CA LEU A 49 -5.03 -0.22 -14.51
C LEU A 49 -4.81 -0.30 -13.00
N THR A 50 -3.72 0.26 -12.47
CA THR A 50 -3.43 0.24 -11.03
C THR A 50 -4.52 0.91 -10.17
N PRO A 51 -4.91 2.18 -10.41
CA PRO A 51 -6.00 2.81 -9.68
C PRO A 51 -7.36 2.20 -10.06
N ALA A 52 -7.55 1.69 -11.29
CA ALA A 52 -8.78 1.00 -11.65
C ALA A 52 -8.97 -0.27 -10.81
N ALA A 53 -7.94 -1.11 -10.69
CA ALA A 53 -7.96 -2.30 -9.83
C ALA A 53 -8.24 -1.93 -8.37
N LEU A 54 -7.61 -0.85 -7.87
CA LEU A 54 -7.89 -0.33 -6.54
C LEU A 54 -9.36 0.09 -6.37
N ALA A 55 -9.97 0.69 -7.40
CA ALA A 55 -11.39 1.09 -7.40
C ALA A 55 -12.32 -0.11 -7.35
N PHE A 56 -12.00 -1.17 -8.09
CA PHE A 56 -12.72 -2.44 -8.00
C PHE A 56 -12.61 -3.04 -6.59
N SER A 57 -11.43 -3.05 -5.97
CA SER A 57 -11.27 -3.54 -4.59
C SER A 57 -12.08 -2.71 -3.58
N VAL A 58 -12.03 -1.38 -3.68
CA VAL A 58 -12.82 -0.49 -2.81
C VAL A 58 -14.32 -0.71 -2.99
N TRP A 59 -14.77 -0.94 -4.23
CA TRP A 59 -16.17 -1.26 -4.52
C TRP A 59 -16.58 -2.61 -3.95
N LYS A 60 -15.77 -3.66 -4.12
CA LYS A 60 -16.00 -4.99 -3.55
C LYS A 60 -16.11 -4.93 -2.03
N TRP A 61 -15.15 -4.27 -1.39
CA TRP A 61 -15.14 -4.13 0.07
C TRP A 61 -16.34 -3.35 0.60
N ARG A 62 -16.78 -2.33 -0.14
CA ARG A 62 -18.02 -1.60 0.20
C ARG A 62 -19.25 -2.51 0.20
N LEU A 63 -19.40 -3.36 -0.81
CA LEU A 63 -20.52 -4.31 -0.88
C LEU A 63 -20.50 -5.28 0.30
N LEU A 64 -19.32 -5.77 0.68
CA LEU A 64 -19.18 -6.66 1.84
C LEU A 64 -19.56 -5.96 3.16
N LEU A 65 -19.18 -4.70 3.33
CA LEU A 65 -19.56 -3.91 4.51
C LEU A 65 -21.07 -3.63 4.53
N GLU A 66 -21.65 -3.27 3.38
CA GLU A 66 -23.09 -3.02 3.25
C GLU A 66 -23.91 -4.29 3.56
N ALA A 67 -23.42 -5.46 3.15
CA ALA A 67 -24.03 -6.75 3.49
C ALA A 67 -24.03 -7.05 5.01
N HIS A 68 -23.09 -6.46 5.76
CA HIS A 68 -23.04 -6.53 7.23
C HIS A 68 -23.78 -5.37 7.92
N GLY A 69 -24.56 -4.58 7.16
CA GLY A 69 -25.32 -3.45 7.70
C GLY A 69 -24.48 -2.20 7.99
N HIS A 70 -23.23 -2.16 7.51
CA HIS A 70 -22.33 -1.03 7.70
C HIS A 70 -22.20 -0.21 6.42
N SER A 71 -22.50 1.09 6.49
CA SER A 71 -22.32 2.00 5.36
C SER A 71 -21.17 2.98 5.63
N LEU A 72 -20.24 3.06 4.69
CA LEU A 72 -19.16 4.03 4.68
C LEU A 72 -19.12 4.75 3.35
N SER A 73 -18.74 6.03 3.37
CA SER A 73 -18.58 6.79 2.15
C SER A 73 -17.49 6.17 1.27
N ARG A 74 -17.70 6.17 -0.07
CA ARG A 74 -16.70 5.68 -1.03
C ARG A 74 -15.35 6.39 -0.86
N ARG A 75 -15.37 7.68 -0.51
CA ARG A 75 -14.16 8.49 -0.27
C ARG A 75 -13.39 8.03 0.95
N SER A 76 -14.07 7.68 2.04
CA SER A 76 -13.45 7.14 3.25
C SER A 76 -12.79 5.79 2.97
N LEU A 77 -13.51 4.88 2.30
CA LEU A 77 -12.98 3.56 1.95
C LEU A 77 -11.77 3.65 1.02
N TRP A 78 -11.81 4.56 0.03
CA TRP A 78 -10.67 4.86 -0.83
C TRP A 78 -9.44 5.32 -0.03
N GLY A 79 -9.63 6.25 0.91
CA GLY A 79 -8.56 6.72 1.80
C GLY A 79 -7.99 5.61 2.68
N PHE A 80 -8.83 4.74 3.23
CA PHE A 80 -8.40 3.60 4.04
C PHE A 80 -7.58 2.60 3.22
N TYR A 81 -7.99 2.35 1.98
CA TYR A 81 -7.26 1.49 1.05
C TYR A 81 -5.88 2.05 0.68
N LEU A 82 -5.79 3.36 0.39
CA LEU A 82 -4.53 4.03 0.10
C LEU A 82 -3.58 4.00 1.29
N LEU A 83 -4.08 4.29 2.49
CA LEU A 83 -3.27 4.22 3.72
C LEU A 83 -2.83 2.79 4.04
N GLY A 84 -3.71 1.80 3.82
CA GLY A 84 -3.34 0.39 3.91
C GLY A 84 -2.23 0.03 2.92
N LYS A 85 -2.37 0.42 1.65
CA LYS A 85 -1.35 0.15 0.62
C LYS A 85 -0.01 0.82 0.95
N LEU A 86 -0.05 2.04 1.48
CA LEU A 86 1.14 2.74 1.96
C LEU A 86 1.79 1.97 3.12
N ALA A 87 1.01 1.54 4.10
CA ALA A 87 1.53 0.78 5.23
C ALA A 87 2.14 -0.57 4.80
N SER A 88 1.53 -1.29 3.85
CA SER A 88 2.11 -2.52 3.29
C SER A 88 3.45 -2.30 2.59
N ASN A 89 3.73 -1.11 2.04
CA ASN A 89 5.04 -0.82 1.44
C ASN A 89 6.16 -0.62 2.47
N PHE A 90 5.82 -0.25 3.71
CA PHE A 90 6.80 0.06 4.77
C PHE A 90 6.84 -0.98 5.89
N MET A 91 5.80 -1.80 6.02
CA MET A 91 5.75 -2.87 7.00
C MET A 91 6.21 -4.19 6.36
N PRO A 92 7.06 -4.98 7.04
CA PRO A 92 7.33 -6.34 6.62
C PRO A 92 6.02 -7.12 6.71
N SER A 93 5.54 -7.62 5.56
CA SER A 93 4.27 -8.31 5.30
C SER A 93 3.05 -7.43 4.95
N ASN A 94 2.19 -7.97 4.08
CA ASN A 94 0.87 -7.40 3.71
C ASN A 94 -0.11 -7.31 4.90
N VAL A 95 0.26 -7.80 6.08
CA VAL A 95 -0.57 -7.71 7.30
C VAL A 95 -0.68 -6.26 7.78
N GLY A 96 0.36 -5.45 7.57
CA GLY A 96 0.37 -4.04 7.98
C GLY A 96 -0.73 -3.20 7.32
N GLY A 97 -0.93 -3.37 6.01
CA GLY A 97 -1.96 -2.64 5.30
C GLY A 97 -3.38 -3.01 5.70
N ASP A 98 -3.63 -4.29 5.96
CA ASP A 98 -4.93 -4.75 6.43
C ASP A 98 -5.24 -4.27 7.84
N PHE A 99 -4.24 -4.27 8.72
CA PHE A 99 -4.41 -3.76 10.08
C PHE A 99 -4.85 -2.29 10.06
N ILE A 100 -4.24 -1.46 9.19
CA ILE A 100 -4.64 -0.07 9.01
C ILE A 100 -6.08 0.05 8.50
N ARG A 101 -6.48 -0.79 7.54
CA ARG A 101 -7.87 -0.80 7.03
C ARG A 101 -8.87 -1.16 8.12
N VAL A 102 -8.58 -2.20 8.91
CA VAL A 102 -9.40 -2.61 10.07
C VAL A 102 -9.49 -1.49 11.09
N ALA A 103 -8.36 -0.91 11.48
CA ALA A 103 -8.31 0.14 12.50
C ALA A 103 -9.09 1.39 12.07
N LEU A 104 -8.91 1.83 10.83
CA LEU A 104 -9.58 3.04 10.31
C LEU A 104 -11.08 2.82 10.07
N ALA A 105 -11.48 1.68 9.50
CA ALA A 105 -12.90 1.38 9.29
C ALA A 105 -13.64 1.15 10.61
N SER A 106 -13.04 0.42 11.56
CA SER A 106 -13.62 0.22 12.89
C SER A 106 -13.72 1.53 13.67
N ARG A 107 -12.76 2.45 13.52
CA ARG A 107 -12.85 3.80 14.10
C ARG A 107 -13.97 4.63 13.48
N ALA A 108 -14.25 4.46 12.19
CA ALA A 108 -15.30 5.19 11.48
C ALA A 108 -16.71 4.65 11.74
N LEU A 109 -16.85 3.33 11.95
CA LEU A 109 -18.12 2.65 12.17
C LEU A 109 -18.48 2.46 13.65
N GLY A 110 -17.48 2.50 14.54
CA GLY A 110 -17.62 2.31 15.98
C GLY A 110 -16.96 1.00 16.48
N PRO A 111 -16.60 0.92 17.77
CA PRO A 111 -15.77 -0.16 18.31
C PRO A 111 -16.36 -1.57 18.14
N SER A 112 -17.67 -1.73 18.01
CA SER A 112 -18.33 -3.04 17.85
C SER A 112 -18.25 -3.61 16.44
N SER A 113 -17.83 -2.82 15.44
CA SER A 113 -17.81 -3.22 14.02
C SER A 113 -16.56 -4.02 13.61
N TRP A 114 -15.55 -4.12 14.48
CA TRP A 114 -14.28 -4.77 14.15
C TRP A 114 -14.40 -6.22 13.64
N PRO A 115 -15.32 -7.09 14.14
CA PRO A 115 -15.42 -8.46 13.65
C PRO A 115 -15.96 -8.54 12.22
N ALA A 116 -16.93 -7.69 11.87
CA ALA A 116 -17.47 -7.61 10.52
C ALA A 116 -16.43 -7.05 9.54
N VAL A 117 -15.66 -6.04 9.97
CA VAL A 117 -14.59 -5.43 9.16
C VAL A 117 -13.46 -6.43 8.90
N THR A 118 -12.96 -7.13 9.92
CA THR A 118 -11.90 -8.14 9.74
C THR A 118 -12.38 -9.31 8.87
N GLY A 119 -13.59 -9.81 9.10
CA GLY A 119 -14.21 -10.86 8.29
C GLY A 119 -14.30 -10.47 6.81
N SER A 120 -14.73 -9.24 6.51
CA SER A 120 -14.82 -8.75 5.14
C SER A 120 -13.47 -8.68 4.42
N ILE A 121 -12.39 -8.32 5.14
CA ILE A 121 -11.05 -8.21 4.57
C ILE A 121 -10.44 -9.60 4.34
N LEU A 122 -10.68 -10.56 5.24
CA LEU A 122 -10.22 -11.94 5.08
C LEU A 122 -10.88 -12.63 3.88
N VAL A 123 -12.18 -12.42 3.69
CA VAL A 123 -12.94 -12.93 2.53
C VAL A 123 -12.49 -12.27 1.23
N GLU A 124 -11.97 -11.04 1.30
CA GLU A 124 -11.51 -10.30 0.12
C GLU A 124 -10.15 -10.75 -0.41
N ARG A 125 -9.31 -11.39 0.42
CA ARG A 125 -7.94 -11.77 0.07
C ARG A 125 -7.83 -12.74 -1.11
#